data_AF-A0AAJ7PS83-F1
#
_entry.id   AF-A0AAJ7PS83-F1
#
_cell.length_a   1.000
_cell.length_b   1.000
_cell.length_c   1.000
_cell.angle_alpha   90.00
_cell.angle_beta   90.00
_cell.angle_gamma   90.00
#
_symmetry.space_group_name_H-M   'P 1'
#
loop_
_entity.id
_entity.type
_entity.pdbx_description
1 polymer ?
#
loop_
_entity_poly.entity_id
_entity_poly.type
_entity_poly.pdbx_seq_one_letter_code
_entity_poly.pdbx_strand_id
1 'polypeptide(L)'
;MKRAVSFLITVYITVPLVLDQFPWILGYAIFSHLLRFPFFVDLGRPEIVVSHTCNFYLNTEEGVSVGIWHTLPASQWEEAAGRGPEWYREALGDGHPVIIYLHGNVGTRAINHRVQLVKILSAAGYHVLSLDYRGFGDSSGEPSEAGLTSDALYLYQWVKKQSRQSLVCLWGHSLGSGVATNAAVKLKEQGSDVDALVLEAPYTRIGEVVAIHPLTKMYMFLPGFERLLWKILERNNIVFANDKNLQTLTSPLLILHSEDDDVVPYHMGLKLYQISLQAQKKHNTDVQVEMISYAANRRFSHSNIYLDPNLSNVVRGFLQKLRQ
;
A
#
# COMPACT_ATOMS: atom_id res chain seq x y z
N MET A 1 16.66 28.47 30.53
CA MET A 1 15.40 27.85 30.99
C MET A 1 14.14 28.62 30.57
N LYS A 2 13.92 29.88 30.98
CA LYS A 2 12.65 30.61 30.70
C LYS A 2 12.28 30.72 29.20
N ARG A 3 13.24 30.99 28.32
CA ARG A 3 13.01 31.05 26.85
C ARG A 3 12.63 29.69 26.24
N ALA A 4 13.24 28.61 26.72
CA ALA A 4 12.95 27.25 26.25
C ALA A 4 11.55 26.79 26.70
N VAL A 5 11.17 27.08 27.94
CA VAL A 5 9.83 26.78 28.46
C VAL A 5 8.76 27.60 27.72
N SER A 6 9.02 28.88 27.48
CA SER A 6 8.11 29.73 26.69
C SER A 6 7.94 29.21 25.26
N PHE A 7 9.03 28.82 24.60
CA PHE A 7 8.99 28.26 23.24
C PHE A 7 8.19 26.96 23.19
N LEU A 8 8.41 26.05 24.15
CA LEU A 8 7.66 24.81 24.24
C LEU A 8 6.17 25.08 24.41
N ILE A 9 5.76 25.97 25.33
CA ILE A 9 4.36 26.35 25.52
C ILE A 9 3.75 26.94 24.23
N THR A 10 4.50 27.80 23.52
CA THR A 10 4.05 28.36 22.24
C THR A 10 3.79 27.27 21.23
N VAL A 11 4.77 26.39 20.96
CA VAL A 11 4.61 25.25 20.03
C VAL A 11 3.46 24.33 20.45
N TYR A 12 3.27 24.15 21.76
CA TYR A 12 2.26 23.28 22.33
C TYR A 12 0.82 23.79 22.12
N ILE A 13 0.64 25.11 22.08
CA ILE A 13 -0.65 25.76 21.83
C ILE A 13 -0.87 26.01 20.33
N THR A 14 0.15 26.45 19.61
CA THR A 14 0.00 26.88 18.21
C THR A 14 -0.27 25.71 17.27
N VAL A 15 0.38 24.56 17.47
CA VAL A 15 0.24 23.42 16.54
C VAL A 15 -1.19 22.88 16.48
N PRO A 16 -1.88 22.59 17.60
CA PRO A 16 -3.29 22.19 17.56
C PRO A 16 -4.20 23.23 16.89
N LEU A 17 -3.98 24.54 17.15
CA LEU A 17 -4.76 25.62 16.53
C LEU A 17 -4.54 25.69 15.01
N VAL A 18 -3.29 25.59 14.58
CA VAL A 18 -2.93 25.56 13.15
C VAL A 18 -3.57 24.36 12.47
N LEU A 19 -3.55 23.17 13.10
CA LEU A 19 -4.17 21.97 12.54
C LEU A 19 -5.71 22.04 12.50
N ASP A 20 -6.37 22.68 13.48
CA ASP A 20 -7.83 22.90 13.41
C ASP A 20 -8.22 23.89 12.30
N GLN A 21 -7.40 24.93 12.08
CA GLN A 21 -7.62 25.96 11.07
C GLN A 21 -7.27 25.49 9.65
N PHE A 22 -6.22 24.67 9.53
CA PHE A 22 -5.68 24.18 8.26
C PHE A 22 -5.59 22.64 8.29
N PRO A 23 -6.73 21.94 8.26
CA PRO A 23 -6.78 20.48 8.42
C PRO A 23 -5.98 19.74 7.34
N TRP A 24 -5.84 20.32 6.14
CA TRP A 24 -5.10 19.75 5.02
C TRP A 24 -3.62 19.48 5.34
N ILE A 25 -3.03 20.22 6.29
CA ILE A 25 -1.64 20.01 6.73
C ILE A 25 -1.43 18.57 7.22
N LEU A 26 -2.43 18.01 7.93
CA LEU A 26 -2.35 16.63 8.39
C LEU A 26 -2.34 15.64 7.22
N GLY A 27 -3.12 15.90 6.17
CA GLY A 27 -3.10 15.10 4.93
C GLY A 27 -1.71 15.12 4.28
N TYR A 28 -1.09 16.29 4.14
CA TYR A 28 0.28 16.40 3.63
C TYR A 28 1.29 15.60 4.48
N ALA A 29 1.13 15.59 5.81
CA ALA A 29 1.98 14.78 6.68
C ALA A 29 1.73 13.27 6.50
N ILE A 30 0.47 12.83 6.45
CA ILE A 30 0.10 11.41 6.29
C ILE A 30 0.64 10.87 4.96
N PHE A 31 0.38 11.57 3.85
CA PHE A 31 0.81 11.12 2.53
C PHE A 31 2.31 11.34 2.32
N SER A 32 2.86 12.46 2.81
CA SER A 32 4.25 12.88 2.61
C SER A 32 4.70 12.79 1.14
N HIS A 33 3.76 13.02 0.22
CA HIS A 33 3.91 12.79 -1.22
C HIS A 33 4.87 13.78 -1.90
N LEU A 34 5.06 14.97 -1.31
CA LEU A 34 6.03 15.96 -1.78
C LEU A 34 7.49 15.48 -1.67
N LEU A 35 7.76 14.53 -0.77
CA LEU A 35 9.08 13.93 -0.62
C LEU A 35 9.28 12.84 -1.68
N ARG A 36 9.69 13.23 -2.89
CA ARG A 36 9.95 12.33 -4.04
C ARG A 36 11.30 11.59 -3.92
N PHE A 37 11.49 10.89 -2.80
CA PHE A 37 12.66 10.05 -2.56
C PHE A 37 12.52 8.67 -3.23
N PRO A 38 13.58 8.07 -3.80
CA PRO A 38 14.92 8.62 -4.02
C PRO A 38 14.92 9.79 -5.00
N PHE A 39 15.70 10.82 -4.69
CA PHE A 39 15.80 12.00 -5.54
C PHE A 39 16.53 11.68 -6.86
N PHE A 40 16.17 12.39 -7.93
CA PHE A 40 16.84 12.32 -9.24
C PHE A 40 16.77 10.97 -9.97
N VAL A 41 15.87 10.08 -9.56
CA VAL A 41 15.58 8.88 -10.35
C VAL A 41 14.61 9.23 -11.47
N ASP A 42 14.98 8.87 -12.70
CA ASP A 42 14.09 8.96 -13.86
C ASP A 42 13.08 7.80 -13.84
N LEU A 43 11.87 8.09 -13.34
CA LEU A 43 10.79 7.10 -13.28
C LEU A 43 10.25 6.70 -14.66
N GLY A 44 10.57 7.47 -15.72
CA GLY A 44 10.27 7.12 -17.10
C GLY A 44 11.18 6.03 -17.66
N ARG A 45 12.31 5.75 -16.99
CA ARG A 45 13.35 4.80 -17.42
C ARG A 45 13.65 3.74 -16.35
N PRO A 46 12.66 2.90 -16.01
CA PRO A 46 12.79 1.91 -14.93
C PRO A 46 13.90 0.90 -15.15
N GLU A 47 14.30 0.64 -16.41
CA GLU A 47 15.33 -0.34 -16.76
C GLU A 47 16.69 -0.10 -16.09
N ILE A 48 16.93 1.14 -15.64
CA ILE A 48 18.12 1.55 -14.89
C ILE A 48 18.08 1.04 -13.44
N VAL A 49 16.88 0.86 -12.89
CA VAL A 49 16.64 0.50 -11.48
C VAL A 49 16.27 -0.98 -11.35
N VAL A 50 15.38 -1.45 -12.23
CA VAL A 50 14.85 -2.80 -12.30
C VAL A 50 14.92 -3.27 -13.75
N SER A 51 15.70 -4.32 -13.99
CA SER A 51 15.79 -4.95 -15.30
C SER A 51 14.40 -5.41 -15.78
N HIS A 52 14.21 -5.52 -17.10
CA HIS A 52 12.98 -6.03 -17.74
C HIS A 52 11.68 -5.39 -17.22
N THR A 53 11.75 -4.11 -16.88
CA THR A 53 10.61 -3.28 -16.48
C THR A 53 10.34 -2.21 -17.54
N CYS A 54 9.08 -1.98 -17.87
CA CYS A 54 8.66 -0.85 -18.69
C CYS A 54 7.85 0.17 -17.87
N ASN A 55 7.85 1.43 -18.30
CA ASN A 55 7.02 2.48 -17.72
C ASN A 55 5.90 2.87 -18.69
N PHE A 56 4.71 3.10 -18.15
CA PHE A 56 3.59 3.70 -18.86
C PHE A 56 2.72 4.51 -17.90
N TYR A 57 1.81 5.28 -18.47
CA TYR A 57 0.88 6.12 -17.72
C TYR A 57 -0.56 5.72 -18.03
N LEU A 58 -1.43 5.79 -17.02
CA LEU A 58 -2.88 5.63 -17.17
C LEU A 58 -3.59 6.89 -16.70
N ASN A 59 -4.62 7.30 -17.45
CA ASN A 59 -5.52 8.35 -17.02
C ASN A 59 -6.65 7.73 -16.20
N THR A 60 -6.55 7.83 -14.88
CA THR A 60 -7.51 7.20 -13.95
C THR A 60 -8.77 8.03 -13.80
N GLU A 61 -8.64 9.35 -13.91
CA GLU A 61 -9.71 10.35 -13.89
C GLU A 61 -9.36 11.51 -14.84
N GLU A 62 -10.32 12.38 -15.13
CA GLU A 62 -10.06 13.58 -15.95
C GLU A 62 -8.97 14.45 -15.30
N GLY A 63 -7.89 14.71 -16.04
CA GLY A 63 -6.74 15.49 -15.54
C GLY A 63 -5.80 14.74 -14.59
N VAL A 64 -6.07 13.47 -14.27
CA VAL A 64 -5.22 12.64 -13.40
C VAL A 64 -4.55 11.53 -14.22
N SER A 65 -3.22 11.60 -14.32
CA SER A 65 -2.36 10.63 -14.97
C SER A 65 -1.41 10.03 -13.94
N VAL A 66 -1.43 8.71 -13.80
CA VAL A 66 -0.60 7.97 -12.83
C VAL A 66 0.48 7.16 -13.53
N GLY A 67 1.71 7.21 -12.98
CA GLY A 67 2.87 6.47 -13.46
C GLY A 67 2.90 5.04 -12.92
N ILE A 68 3.12 4.08 -13.83
CA ILE A 68 3.12 2.66 -13.52
C ILE A 68 4.36 2.00 -14.11
N TRP A 69 5.03 1.20 -13.29
CA TRP A 69 6.05 0.27 -13.74
C TRP A 69 5.46 -1.13 -13.90
N HIS A 70 5.66 -1.77 -15.05
CA HIS A 70 5.37 -3.19 -15.25
C HIS A 70 6.66 -3.98 -15.37
N THR A 71 6.95 -4.77 -14.35
CA THR A 71 8.08 -5.71 -14.30
C THR A 71 7.57 -7.10 -14.66
N LEU A 72 8.22 -7.74 -15.63
CA LEU A 72 7.86 -9.08 -16.08
C LEU A 72 8.38 -10.17 -15.12
N PRO A 73 7.86 -11.40 -15.19
CA PRO A 73 8.55 -12.58 -14.67
C PRO A 73 10.00 -12.60 -15.15
N ALA A 74 10.95 -12.84 -14.25
CA ALA A 74 12.37 -12.79 -14.59
C ALA A 74 12.76 -13.81 -15.66
N SER A 75 11.98 -14.87 -15.86
CA SER A 75 12.17 -15.84 -16.94
C SER A 75 11.98 -15.25 -18.35
N GLN A 76 11.33 -14.09 -18.49
CA GLN A 76 11.00 -13.45 -19.78
C GLN A 76 11.94 -12.29 -20.14
N TRP A 77 13.01 -12.09 -19.38
CA TRP A 77 13.87 -10.92 -19.53
C TRP A 77 14.52 -10.82 -20.92
N GLU A 78 14.88 -11.94 -21.55
CA GLU A 78 15.48 -11.98 -22.89
C GLU A 78 14.48 -11.54 -23.96
N GLU A 79 13.24 -12.01 -23.89
CA GLU A 79 12.18 -11.68 -24.86
C GLU A 79 11.75 -10.21 -24.76
N ALA A 80 11.85 -9.64 -23.56
CA ALA A 80 11.53 -8.26 -23.25
C ALA A 80 12.56 -7.26 -23.78
N ALA A 81 13.78 -7.69 -24.09
CA ALA A 81 14.86 -6.80 -24.51
C ALA A 81 14.48 -6.02 -25.78
N GLY A 82 14.48 -4.68 -25.67
CA GLY A 82 14.13 -3.79 -26.78
C GLY A 82 12.63 -3.71 -27.12
N ARG A 83 11.76 -4.32 -26.31
CA ARG A 83 10.30 -4.26 -26.50
C ARG A 83 9.70 -2.97 -25.95
N GLY A 84 8.63 -2.50 -26.58
CA GLY A 84 7.87 -1.31 -26.16
C GLY A 84 6.68 -1.65 -25.25
N PRO A 85 5.98 -0.62 -24.72
CA PRO A 85 4.88 -0.79 -23.77
C PRO A 85 3.70 -1.66 -24.24
N GLU A 86 3.39 -1.67 -25.54
CA GLU A 86 2.31 -2.51 -26.08
C GLU A 86 2.62 -4.00 -25.97
N TRP A 87 3.87 -4.41 -26.20
CA TRP A 87 4.27 -5.81 -26.05
C TRP A 87 4.20 -6.25 -24.58
N TYR A 88 4.63 -5.38 -23.66
CA TYR A 88 4.48 -5.61 -22.21
C TYR A 88 3.00 -5.78 -21.82
N ARG A 89 2.11 -4.97 -22.40
CA ARG A 89 0.66 -5.10 -22.16
C ARG A 89 0.13 -6.46 -22.63
N GLU A 90 0.53 -6.92 -23.81
CA GLU A 90 0.15 -8.24 -24.32
C GLU A 90 0.68 -9.38 -23.43
N ALA A 91 1.90 -9.24 -22.91
CA ALA A 91 2.54 -10.23 -22.04
C ALA A 91 1.75 -10.49 -20.74
N LEU A 92 0.93 -9.55 -20.26
CA LEU A 92 0.06 -9.78 -19.09
C LEU A 92 -0.90 -10.97 -19.27
N GLY A 93 -1.25 -11.29 -20.52
CA GLY A 93 -2.20 -12.36 -20.87
C GLY A 93 -1.57 -13.73 -21.06
N ASP A 94 -0.35 -13.97 -20.56
CA ASP A 94 0.44 -15.19 -20.76
C ASP A 94 0.17 -16.33 -19.74
N GLY A 95 -0.66 -16.07 -18.72
CA GLY A 95 -1.04 -17.03 -17.68
C GLY A 95 -0.25 -16.94 -16.36
N HIS A 96 0.79 -16.10 -16.27
CA HIS A 96 1.47 -15.82 -15.00
C HIS A 96 0.57 -14.97 -14.09
N PRO A 97 0.57 -15.22 -12.77
CA PRO A 97 -0.16 -14.35 -11.83
C PRO A 97 0.44 -12.94 -11.85
N VAL A 98 -0.43 -11.97 -11.60
CA VAL A 98 -0.09 -10.55 -11.58
C VAL A 98 -0.22 -10.02 -10.15
N ILE A 99 0.78 -9.29 -9.68
CA ILE A 99 0.76 -8.58 -8.41
C ILE A 99 0.73 -7.08 -8.71
N ILE A 100 -0.31 -6.39 -8.25
CA ILE A 100 -0.35 -4.93 -8.22
C ILE A 100 0.18 -4.50 -6.86
N TYR A 101 1.36 -3.88 -6.86
CA TYR A 101 2.02 -3.38 -5.67
C TYR A 101 1.62 -1.93 -5.38
N LEU A 102 0.97 -1.74 -4.23
CA LEU A 102 0.49 -0.48 -3.69
C LEU A 102 1.40 -0.11 -2.51
N HIS A 103 2.28 0.87 -2.73
CA HIS A 103 3.33 1.22 -1.78
C HIS A 103 2.86 2.06 -0.58
N GLY A 104 3.69 2.14 0.46
CA GLY A 104 3.46 2.96 1.67
C GLY A 104 3.52 4.47 1.43
N ASN A 105 3.44 5.27 2.50
CA ASN A 105 3.65 6.71 2.38
C ASN A 105 5.10 7.05 1.99
N VAL A 106 5.34 8.31 1.63
CA VAL A 106 6.65 8.86 1.25
C VAL A 106 7.23 8.26 -0.04
N GLY A 107 7.91 9.10 -0.82
CA GLY A 107 8.75 8.66 -1.92
C GLY A 107 8.00 8.14 -3.12
N THR A 108 8.69 7.28 -3.87
CA THR A 108 8.25 6.81 -5.19
C THR A 108 8.36 5.29 -5.28
N ARG A 109 7.84 4.70 -6.36
CA ARG A 109 8.02 3.29 -6.71
C ARG A 109 9.49 2.86 -6.81
N ALA A 110 10.44 3.80 -6.89
CA ALA A 110 11.88 3.54 -6.93
C ALA A 110 12.56 3.41 -5.56
N ILE A 111 11.85 3.51 -4.43
CA ILE A 111 12.47 3.29 -3.10
C ILE A 111 13.08 1.88 -3.04
N ASN A 112 14.28 1.78 -2.45
CA ASN A 112 15.09 0.56 -2.46
C ASN A 112 14.32 -0.69 -1.98
N HIS A 113 13.65 -0.66 -0.82
CA HIS A 113 12.91 -1.84 -0.33
C HIS A 113 11.80 -2.27 -1.30
N ARG A 114 11.13 -1.31 -1.94
CA ARG A 114 10.09 -1.54 -2.96
C ARG A 114 10.68 -2.23 -4.18
N VAL A 115 11.80 -1.70 -4.67
CA VAL A 115 12.56 -2.27 -5.79
C VAL A 115 13.04 -3.69 -5.49
N GLN A 116 13.54 -3.96 -4.27
CA GLN A 116 13.98 -5.30 -3.89
C GLN A 116 12.80 -6.28 -3.84
N LEU A 117 11.66 -5.86 -3.27
CA LEU A 117 10.45 -6.67 -3.28
C LEU A 117 9.99 -6.98 -4.71
N VAL A 118 9.94 -5.99 -5.60
CA VAL A 118 9.59 -6.18 -7.02
C VAL A 118 10.51 -7.19 -7.69
N LYS A 119 11.83 -7.14 -7.44
CA LYS A 119 12.81 -8.11 -7.96
C LYS A 119 12.54 -9.53 -7.45
N ILE A 120 12.24 -9.69 -6.16
CA ILE A 120 11.92 -10.98 -5.55
C ILE A 120 10.66 -11.58 -6.14
N LEU A 121 9.62 -10.77 -6.36
CA LEU A 121 8.36 -11.21 -6.94
C LEU A 121 8.51 -11.53 -8.43
N SER A 122 9.23 -10.71 -9.20
CA SER A 122 9.59 -10.99 -10.58
C SER A 122 10.36 -12.31 -10.72
N ALA A 123 11.37 -12.54 -9.86
CA ALA A 123 12.13 -13.79 -9.82
C ALA A 123 11.27 -15.00 -9.41
N ALA A 124 10.19 -14.78 -8.66
CA ALA A 124 9.25 -15.82 -8.28
C ALA A 124 8.28 -16.23 -9.40
N GLY A 125 8.28 -15.51 -10.53
CA GLY A 125 7.46 -15.80 -11.72
C GLY A 125 6.20 -14.95 -11.84
N TYR A 126 6.16 -13.77 -11.21
CA TYR A 126 5.01 -12.87 -11.25
C TYR A 126 5.24 -11.69 -12.19
N HIS A 127 4.17 -11.24 -12.86
CA HIS A 127 4.14 -9.85 -13.31
C HIS A 127 3.93 -8.95 -12.08
N VAL A 128 4.63 -7.82 -12.02
CA VAL A 128 4.49 -6.85 -10.94
C VAL A 128 4.21 -5.47 -11.52
N LEU A 129 3.04 -4.92 -11.20
CA LEU A 129 2.69 -3.54 -11.52
C LEU A 129 2.86 -2.66 -10.29
N SER A 130 3.82 -1.74 -10.31
CA SER A 130 4.06 -0.78 -9.23
C SER A 130 3.52 0.59 -9.62
N LEU A 131 2.52 1.05 -8.88
CA LEU A 131 1.83 2.32 -9.09
C LEU A 131 2.40 3.40 -8.16
N ASP A 132 2.76 4.58 -8.70
CA ASP A 132 2.75 5.80 -7.87
C ASP A 132 1.36 6.43 -7.96
N TYR A 133 0.68 6.59 -6.84
CA TYR A 133 -0.66 7.20 -6.80
C TYR A 133 -0.64 8.65 -7.28
N ARG A 134 -1.80 9.24 -7.56
CA ARG A 134 -1.89 10.68 -7.83
C ARG A 134 -1.17 11.51 -6.75
N GLY A 135 -0.36 12.47 -7.19
CA GLY A 135 0.50 13.30 -6.35
C GLY A 135 1.82 12.66 -5.87
N PHE A 136 2.03 11.36 -6.06
CA PHE A 136 3.30 10.68 -5.77
C PHE A 136 4.18 10.57 -7.01
N GLY A 137 5.49 10.49 -6.81
CA GLY A 137 6.45 10.28 -7.90
C GLY A 137 6.30 11.28 -9.04
N ASP A 138 6.06 10.76 -10.24
CA ASP A 138 5.81 11.50 -11.47
C ASP A 138 4.32 11.52 -11.88
N SER A 139 3.42 11.06 -11.01
CA SER A 139 1.97 11.11 -11.21
C SER A 139 1.42 12.53 -10.97
N SER A 140 0.39 12.92 -11.73
CA SER A 140 -0.29 14.22 -11.56
C SER A 140 -1.32 14.19 -10.42
N GLY A 141 -1.93 15.35 -10.15
CA GLY A 141 -2.99 15.48 -9.14
C GLY A 141 -2.49 15.61 -7.70
N GLU A 142 -3.44 15.63 -6.76
CA GLU A 142 -3.20 15.71 -5.32
C GLU A 142 -3.76 14.48 -4.61
N PRO A 143 -3.09 13.95 -3.59
CA PRO A 143 -3.52 12.73 -2.93
C PRO A 143 -4.71 12.99 -2.00
N SER A 144 -5.66 12.06 -2.06
CA SER A 144 -6.72 11.89 -1.07
C SER A 144 -6.99 10.40 -0.93
N GLU A 145 -7.62 9.98 0.16
CA GLU A 145 -8.00 8.56 0.31
C GLU A 145 -8.86 8.06 -0.84
N ALA A 146 -9.88 8.85 -1.23
CA ALA A 146 -10.73 8.53 -2.37
C ALA A 146 -9.92 8.45 -3.67
N GLY A 147 -9.02 9.40 -3.91
CA GLY A 147 -8.20 9.42 -5.13
C GLY A 147 -7.24 8.23 -5.23
N LEU A 148 -6.52 7.92 -4.16
CA LEU A 148 -5.65 6.73 -4.09
C LEU A 148 -6.46 5.44 -4.33
N THR A 149 -7.65 5.36 -3.75
CA THR A 149 -8.58 4.22 -3.93
C THR A 149 -9.02 4.10 -5.39
N SER A 150 -9.41 5.21 -6.03
CA SER A 150 -9.79 5.24 -7.45
C SER A 150 -8.64 4.80 -8.36
N ASP A 151 -7.41 5.26 -8.09
CA ASP A 151 -6.24 4.90 -8.90
C ASP A 151 -5.95 3.39 -8.84
N ALA A 152 -6.00 2.81 -7.65
CA ALA A 152 -5.82 1.37 -7.45
C ALA A 152 -6.95 0.54 -8.06
N LEU A 153 -8.20 0.98 -7.90
CA LEU A 153 -9.38 0.35 -8.50
C LEU A 153 -9.29 0.34 -10.04
N TYR A 154 -8.95 1.49 -10.63
CA TYR A 154 -8.77 1.62 -12.07
C TYR A 154 -7.67 0.69 -12.57
N LEU A 155 -6.51 0.69 -11.92
CA LEU A 155 -5.40 -0.18 -12.29
C LEU A 155 -5.78 -1.66 -12.20
N TYR A 156 -6.46 -2.08 -11.14
CA TYR A 156 -6.94 -3.46 -11.01
C TYR A 156 -7.84 -3.87 -12.18
N GLN A 157 -8.86 -3.06 -12.48
CA GLN A 157 -9.78 -3.34 -13.58
C GLN A 157 -9.06 -3.32 -14.93
N TRP A 158 -8.12 -2.41 -15.13
CA TRP A 158 -7.29 -2.35 -16.33
C TRP A 158 -6.46 -3.63 -16.47
N VAL A 159 -5.78 -4.07 -15.41
CA VAL A 159 -4.99 -5.31 -15.39
C VAL A 159 -5.87 -6.51 -15.66
N LYS A 160 -7.01 -6.66 -14.99
CA LYS A 160 -7.94 -7.79 -15.22
C LYS A 160 -8.38 -7.90 -16.68
N LYS A 161 -8.53 -6.78 -17.40
CA LYS A 161 -8.87 -6.80 -18.83
C LYS A 161 -7.70 -7.31 -19.69
N GLN A 162 -6.46 -6.95 -19.35
CA GLN A 162 -5.27 -7.39 -20.10
C GLN A 162 -4.85 -8.81 -19.76
N SER A 163 -4.98 -9.19 -18.48
CA SER A 163 -4.43 -10.43 -17.93
C SER A 163 -5.30 -11.67 -18.19
N ARG A 164 -6.43 -11.50 -18.90
CA ARG A 164 -7.36 -12.58 -19.26
C ARG A 164 -7.81 -13.37 -18.02
N GLN A 165 -7.41 -14.64 -17.90
CA GLN A 165 -7.74 -15.52 -16.79
C GLN A 165 -6.66 -15.60 -15.70
N SER A 166 -5.55 -14.85 -15.85
CA SER A 166 -4.52 -14.79 -14.82
C SER A 166 -5.08 -14.21 -13.52
N LEU A 167 -4.66 -14.80 -12.40
CA LEU A 167 -4.92 -14.32 -11.06
C LEU A 167 -4.27 -12.95 -10.85
N VAL A 168 -5.02 -11.98 -10.34
CA VAL A 168 -4.55 -10.63 -10.01
C VAL A 168 -4.67 -10.38 -8.52
N CYS A 169 -3.54 -10.19 -7.86
CA CYS A 169 -3.43 -9.92 -6.43
C CYS A 169 -3.13 -8.44 -6.17
N LEU A 170 -3.81 -7.83 -5.19
CA LEU A 170 -3.38 -6.54 -4.65
C LEU A 170 -2.43 -6.78 -3.47
N TRP A 171 -1.21 -6.25 -3.56
CA TRP A 171 -0.25 -6.21 -2.47
C TRP A 171 -0.17 -4.78 -1.92
N GLY A 172 -0.64 -4.57 -0.69
CA GLY A 172 -0.60 -3.27 -0.02
C GLY A 172 0.42 -3.23 1.11
N HIS A 173 1.41 -2.34 1.02
CA HIS A 173 2.38 -2.09 2.11
C HIS A 173 2.03 -0.82 2.88
N SER A 174 1.92 -0.91 4.21
CA SER A 174 1.68 0.24 5.09
C SER A 174 0.46 1.06 4.60
N LEU A 175 0.60 2.34 4.23
CA LEU A 175 -0.47 3.16 3.61
C LEU A 175 -1.23 2.39 2.52
N GLY A 176 -0.51 1.67 1.66
CA GLY A 176 -1.05 0.87 0.57
C GLY A 176 -1.96 -0.27 1.02
N SER A 177 -1.88 -0.73 2.27
CA SER A 177 -2.82 -1.73 2.82
C SER A 177 -4.25 -1.16 2.86
N GLY A 178 -4.39 0.09 3.30
CA GLY A 178 -5.66 0.83 3.30
C GLY A 178 -6.19 1.04 1.88
N VAL A 179 -5.30 1.40 0.95
CA VAL A 179 -5.66 1.55 -0.47
C VAL A 179 -6.14 0.22 -1.07
N ALA A 180 -5.44 -0.88 -0.79
CA ALA A 180 -5.79 -2.21 -1.27
C ALA A 180 -7.16 -2.67 -0.76
N THR A 181 -7.43 -2.54 0.54
CA THR A 181 -8.71 -2.96 1.12
C THR A 181 -9.86 -2.04 0.69
N ASN A 182 -9.64 -0.73 0.54
CA ASN A 182 -10.63 0.19 -0.01
C ASN A 182 -10.99 -0.20 -1.46
N ALA A 183 -10.00 -0.44 -2.31
CA ALA A 183 -10.23 -0.84 -3.71
C ALA A 183 -10.97 -2.19 -3.80
N ALA A 184 -10.62 -3.15 -2.94
CA ALA A 184 -11.32 -4.44 -2.86
C ALA A 184 -12.79 -4.28 -2.45
N VAL A 185 -13.11 -3.39 -1.50
CA VAL A 185 -14.50 -3.10 -1.13
C VAL A 185 -15.25 -2.47 -2.30
N LYS A 186 -14.61 -1.54 -3.03
CA LYS A 186 -15.22 -0.93 -4.23
C LYS A 186 -15.48 -1.93 -5.35
N LEU A 187 -14.58 -2.89 -5.57
CA LEU A 187 -14.84 -3.99 -6.50
C LEU A 187 -16.05 -4.82 -6.04
N LYS A 188 -16.11 -5.17 -4.75
CA LYS A 188 -17.22 -5.96 -4.20
C LYS A 188 -18.55 -5.23 -4.33
N GLU A 189 -18.59 -3.92 -4.09
CA GLU A 189 -19.76 -3.06 -4.34
C GLU A 189 -20.21 -3.08 -5.81
N GLN A 190 -19.27 -3.28 -6.74
CA GLN A 190 -19.54 -3.43 -8.18
C GLN A 190 -19.88 -4.86 -8.60
N GLY A 191 -19.95 -5.81 -7.65
CA GLY A 191 -20.32 -7.20 -7.91
C GLY A 191 -19.16 -8.11 -8.32
N SER A 192 -17.91 -7.74 -8.01
CA SER A 192 -16.73 -8.58 -8.26
C SER A 192 -15.80 -8.59 -7.06
N ASP A 193 -15.28 -9.75 -6.67
CA ASP A 193 -14.27 -9.81 -5.61
C ASP A 193 -12.85 -9.65 -6.19
N VAL A 194 -11.92 -9.17 -5.37
CA VAL A 194 -10.49 -9.23 -5.71
C VAL A 194 -10.01 -10.69 -5.62
N ASP A 195 -9.17 -11.14 -6.55
CA ASP A 195 -8.75 -12.55 -6.57
C ASP A 195 -7.92 -12.92 -5.32
N ALA A 196 -7.09 -11.99 -4.82
CA ALA A 196 -6.34 -12.16 -3.58
C ALA A 196 -5.81 -10.82 -3.02
N LEU A 197 -5.63 -10.76 -1.70
CA LEU A 197 -4.98 -9.66 -0.98
C LEU A 197 -3.72 -10.15 -0.26
N VAL A 198 -2.63 -9.40 -0.40
CA VAL A 198 -1.47 -9.47 0.49
C VAL A 198 -1.33 -8.12 1.19
N LEU A 199 -1.35 -8.12 2.52
CA LEU A 199 -1.19 -6.92 3.33
C LEU A 199 0.11 -7.00 4.12
N GLU A 200 1.05 -6.13 3.80
CA GLU A 200 2.38 -6.05 4.43
C GLU A 200 2.41 -4.87 5.42
N ALA A 201 2.77 -5.16 6.67
CA ALA A 201 2.76 -4.20 7.79
C ALA A 201 1.45 -3.37 7.87
N PRO A 202 0.25 -4.01 7.87
CA PRO A 202 -1.00 -3.28 7.82
C PRO A 202 -1.38 -2.68 9.18
N TYR A 203 -2.18 -1.62 9.11
CA TYR A 203 -2.78 -0.97 10.27
C TYR A 203 -4.30 -1.13 10.29
N THR A 204 -4.92 -1.02 11.46
CA THR A 204 -6.39 -1.07 11.64
C THR A 204 -7.09 0.09 10.94
N ARG A 205 -6.71 1.33 11.30
CA ARG A 205 -7.10 2.57 10.63
C ARG A 205 -6.01 3.62 10.76
N ILE A 206 -5.88 4.51 9.77
CA ILE A 206 -4.71 5.39 9.72
C ILE A 206 -4.65 6.35 10.91
N GLY A 207 -5.81 6.76 11.43
CA GLY A 207 -5.87 7.63 12.61
C GLY A 207 -5.26 7.01 13.88
N GLU A 208 -5.30 5.68 14.03
CA GLU A 208 -4.64 5.00 15.16
C GLU A 208 -3.10 5.07 15.03
N VAL A 209 -2.57 4.93 13.80
CA VAL A 209 -1.12 5.11 13.51
C VAL A 209 -0.72 6.58 13.73
N VAL A 210 -1.54 7.50 13.24
CA VAL A 210 -1.30 8.94 13.45
C VAL A 210 -1.35 9.29 14.93
N ALA A 211 -2.20 8.67 15.76
CA ALA A 211 -2.25 8.98 17.20
C ALA A 211 -1.00 8.53 17.99
N ILE A 212 -0.32 7.48 17.53
CA ILE A 212 0.88 6.94 18.20
C ILE A 212 2.20 7.47 17.64
N HIS A 213 2.17 8.17 16.49
CA HIS A 213 3.35 8.75 15.87
C HIS A 213 4.08 9.72 16.84
N PRO A 214 5.42 9.74 16.91
CA PRO A 214 6.14 10.55 17.90
C PRO A 214 5.73 12.04 17.93
N LEU A 215 5.49 12.64 16.75
CA LEU A 215 5.09 14.05 16.62
C LEU A 215 3.69 14.37 17.16
N THR A 216 2.76 13.41 17.18
CA THR A 216 1.38 13.60 17.65
C THR A 216 1.21 13.05 19.06
N LYS A 217 1.90 11.96 19.38
CA LYS A 217 1.96 11.35 20.72
C LYS A 217 2.40 12.35 21.78
N MET A 218 3.33 13.25 21.43
CA MET A 218 3.73 14.34 22.32
C MET A 218 2.60 15.33 22.64
N TYR A 219 1.49 15.35 21.88
CA TYR A 219 0.30 16.17 22.15
C TYR A 219 -0.85 15.40 22.80
N MET A 220 -0.79 14.07 22.86
CA MET A 220 -1.90 13.22 23.34
C MET A 220 -2.22 13.41 24.83
N PHE A 221 -1.33 14.01 25.62
CA PHE A 221 -1.62 14.36 27.01
C PHE A 221 -2.49 15.62 27.17
N LEU A 222 -2.76 16.36 26.10
CA LEU A 222 -3.66 17.52 26.13
C LEU A 222 -5.13 17.08 26.16
N PRO A 223 -5.93 17.59 27.12
CA PRO A 223 -7.37 17.36 27.12
C PRO A 223 -8.01 17.79 25.79
N GLY A 224 -8.65 16.84 25.11
CA GLY A 224 -9.37 17.09 23.86
C GLY A 224 -8.53 17.09 22.58
N PHE A 225 -7.20 16.93 22.64
CA PHE A 225 -6.37 16.84 21.43
C PHE A 225 -6.70 15.60 20.59
N GLU A 226 -6.94 14.45 21.24
CA GLU A 226 -7.38 13.24 20.53
C GLU A 226 -8.69 13.49 19.75
N ARG A 227 -9.68 14.12 20.39
CA ARG A 227 -10.94 14.50 19.72
C ARG A 227 -10.70 15.46 18.56
N LEU A 228 -9.78 16.42 18.72
CA LEU A 228 -9.39 17.33 17.66
C LEU A 228 -8.74 16.58 16.48
N LEU A 229 -7.82 15.65 16.76
CA LEU A 229 -7.19 14.81 15.75
C LEU A 229 -8.23 14.03 14.94
N TRP A 230 -9.18 13.36 15.61
CA TRP A 230 -10.27 12.65 14.95
C TRP A 230 -11.12 13.57 14.07
N LYS A 231 -11.48 14.75 14.58
CA LYS A 231 -12.22 15.78 13.84
C LYS A 231 -11.46 16.27 12.59
N ILE A 232 -10.14 16.43 12.68
CA ILE A 232 -9.30 16.84 11.54
C ILE A 232 -9.24 15.73 10.48
N LEU A 233 -9.06 14.47 10.90
CA LEU A 233 -9.07 13.32 9.99
C LEU A 233 -10.42 13.21 9.25
N GLU A 234 -11.53 13.37 9.97
CA GLU A 234 -12.88 13.40 9.40
C GLU A 234 -13.06 14.55 8.40
N ARG A 235 -12.62 15.77 8.74
CA ARG A 235 -12.65 16.94 7.85
C ARG A 235 -11.86 16.75 6.56
N ASN A 236 -10.79 15.95 6.58
CA ASN A 236 -10.01 15.60 5.40
C ASN A 236 -10.54 14.37 4.65
N ASN A 237 -11.57 13.70 5.18
CA ASN A 237 -12.05 12.40 4.69
C ASN A 237 -10.93 11.35 4.63
N ILE A 238 -10.07 11.31 5.67
CA ILE A 238 -8.97 10.35 5.80
C ILE A 238 -9.29 9.40 6.96
N VAL A 239 -9.53 8.14 6.62
CA VAL A 239 -9.95 7.05 7.52
C VAL A 239 -9.11 5.79 7.30
N PHE A 240 -8.96 5.34 6.05
CA PHE A 240 -8.34 4.09 5.61
C PHE A 240 -8.68 2.92 6.55
N ALA A 241 -9.96 2.54 6.59
CA ALA A 241 -10.49 1.63 7.59
C ALA A 241 -10.30 0.15 7.22
N ASN A 242 -9.06 -0.36 7.22
CA ASN A 242 -8.79 -1.79 7.01
C ASN A 242 -9.64 -2.67 7.96
N ASP A 243 -9.82 -2.23 9.21
CA ASP A 243 -10.62 -2.92 10.21
C ASP A 243 -12.10 -3.09 9.81
N LYS A 244 -12.69 -2.09 9.16
CA LYS A 244 -14.07 -2.16 8.65
C LYS A 244 -14.13 -2.90 7.32
N ASN A 245 -13.19 -2.64 6.42
CA ASN A 245 -13.14 -3.28 5.10
C ASN A 245 -13.02 -4.80 5.23
N LEU A 246 -12.13 -5.28 6.11
CA LEU A 246 -11.92 -6.71 6.32
C LEU A 246 -13.09 -7.43 7.03
N GLN A 247 -14.08 -6.71 7.58
CA GLN A 247 -15.33 -7.32 8.07
C GLN A 247 -16.28 -7.70 6.93
N THR A 248 -16.14 -7.07 5.76
CA THR A 248 -17.04 -7.26 4.62
C THR A 248 -16.39 -8.05 3.50
N LEU A 249 -15.07 -7.98 3.37
CA LEU A 249 -14.32 -8.70 2.35
C LEU A 249 -14.31 -10.21 2.62
N THR A 250 -14.46 -10.96 1.53
CA THR A 250 -14.46 -12.43 1.51
C THR A 250 -13.42 -12.96 0.52
N SER A 251 -12.44 -12.14 0.15
CA SER A 251 -11.33 -12.54 -0.69
C SER A 251 -10.25 -13.26 0.11
N PRO A 252 -9.48 -14.17 -0.52
CA PRO A 252 -8.28 -14.73 0.08
C PRO A 252 -7.34 -13.63 0.58
N LEU A 253 -6.81 -13.80 1.80
CA LEU A 253 -6.00 -12.80 2.48
C LEU A 253 -4.74 -13.41 3.10
N LEU A 254 -3.59 -12.80 2.82
CA LEU A 254 -2.33 -13.03 3.49
C LEU A 254 -1.88 -11.75 4.21
N ILE A 255 -1.63 -11.83 5.51
CA ILE A 255 -1.06 -10.73 6.30
C ILE A 255 0.41 -11.06 6.62
N LEU A 256 1.31 -10.13 6.33
CA LEU A 256 2.73 -10.21 6.67
C LEU A 256 3.06 -9.10 7.67
N HIS A 257 3.54 -9.42 8.87
CA HIS A 257 3.87 -8.39 9.87
C HIS A 257 5.06 -8.80 10.75
N SER A 258 6.02 -7.89 10.91
CA SER A 258 7.13 -8.05 11.85
C SER A 258 6.76 -7.62 13.27
N GLU A 259 7.19 -8.40 14.26
CA GLU A 259 6.98 -8.09 15.68
C GLU A 259 7.75 -6.86 16.16
N ASP A 260 8.86 -6.54 15.48
CA ASP A 260 9.70 -5.36 15.73
C ASP A 260 9.36 -4.14 14.86
N ASP A 261 8.17 -4.12 14.25
CA ASP A 261 7.68 -2.95 13.51
C ASP A 261 7.53 -1.73 14.43
N ASP A 262 8.34 -0.72 14.15
CA ASP A 262 8.48 0.53 14.91
C ASP A 262 7.56 1.66 14.40
N VAL A 263 6.86 1.44 13.29
CA VAL A 263 5.94 2.41 12.68
C VAL A 263 4.50 1.99 12.90
N VAL A 264 4.17 0.74 12.57
CA VAL A 264 2.84 0.15 12.73
C VAL A 264 2.92 -1.03 13.71
N PRO A 265 2.43 -0.87 14.95
CA PRO A 265 2.54 -1.92 15.94
C PRO A 265 1.94 -3.26 15.49
N TYR A 266 2.68 -4.34 15.69
CA TYR A 266 2.31 -5.71 15.33
C TYR A 266 0.91 -6.15 15.78
N HIS A 267 0.43 -5.65 16.93
CA HIS A 267 -0.92 -5.97 17.42
C HIS A 267 -2.04 -5.50 16.48
N MET A 268 -1.79 -4.48 15.64
CA MET A 268 -2.75 -4.03 14.62
C MET A 268 -2.95 -5.10 13.55
N GLY A 269 -1.87 -5.71 13.04
CA GLY A 269 -1.94 -6.83 12.09
C GLY A 269 -2.63 -8.05 12.68
N LEU A 270 -2.30 -8.41 13.94
CA LEU A 270 -3.00 -9.48 14.66
C LEU A 270 -4.51 -9.22 14.78
N LYS A 271 -4.90 -7.98 15.09
CA LYS A 271 -6.31 -7.59 15.19
C LYS A 271 -7.02 -7.71 13.85
N LEU A 272 -6.38 -7.31 12.74
CA LEU A 272 -6.92 -7.49 11.40
C LEU A 272 -7.10 -8.97 11.05
N TYR A 273 -6.11 -9.81 11.37
CA TYR A 273 -6.22 -11.26 11.17
C TYR A 273 -7.42 -11.85 11.92
N GLN A 274 -7.61 -11.47 13.19
CA GLN A 274 -8.77 -11.90 13.98
C GLN A 274 -10.10 -11.41 13.38
N ILE A 275 -10.15 -10.16 12.90
CA ILE A 275 -11.33 -9.60 12.21
C ILE A 275 -11.65 -10.43 10.97
N SER A 276 -10.65 -10.77 10.15
CA SER A 276 -10.84 -11.55 8.93
C SER A 276 -11.31 -12.98 9.21
N LEU A 277 -10.78 -13.64 10.25
CA LEU A 277 -11.29 -14.96 10.68
C LEU A 277 -12.74 -14.89 11.18
N GLN A 278 -13.13 -13.80 11.85
CA GLN A 278 -14.52 -13.59 12.26
C GLN A 278 -15.43 -13.32 11.05
N ALA A 279 -14.97 -12.54 10.08
CA ALA A 279 -15.70 -12.28 8.83
C ALA A 279 -15.91 -13.58 8.05
N GLN A 280 -14.86 -14.40 7.89
CA GLN A 280 -14.93 -15.71 7.25
C GLN A 280 -16.03 -16.59 7.87
N LYS A 281 -16.06 -16.68 9.21
CA LYS A 281 -17.10 -17.43 9.94
C LYS A 281 -18.49 -16.83 9.76
N LYS A 282 -18.61 -15.49 9.85
CA LYS A 282 -19.88 -14.77 9.75
C LYS A 282 -20.53 -14.92 8.38
N HIS A 283 -19.72 -14.89 7.31
CA HIS A 283 -20.19 -15.02 5.93
C HIS A 283 -20.22 -16.48 5.45
N ASN A 284 -19.84 -17.45 6.31
CA ASN A 284 -19.79 -18.88 6.02
C ASN A 284 -19.02 -19.18 4.72
N THR A 285 -17.83 -18.60 4.61
CA THR A 285 -16.95 -18.74 3.44
C THR A 285 -15.71 -19.55 3.78
N ASP A 286 -15.22 -20.33 2.83
CA ASP A 286 -14.05 -21.19 3.03
C ASP A 286 -12.74 -20.50 2.63
N VAL A 287 -12.80 -19.17 2.42
CA VAL A 287 -11.70 -18.40 1.83
C VAL A 287 -10.48 -18.41 2.73
N GLN A 288 -9.32 -18.54 2.11
CA GLN A 288 -8.06 -18.66 2.82
C GLN A 288 -7.68 -17.35 3.52
N VAL A 289 -7.46 -17.41 4.83
CA VAL A 289 -6.96 -16.28 5.64
C VAL A 289 -5.72 -16.74 6.40
N GLU A 290 -4.56 -16.21 6.03
CA GLU A 290 -3.26 -16.56 6.62
C GLU A 290 -2.57 -15.32 7.19
N MET A 291 -1.80 -15.51 8.25
CA MET A 291 -0.91 -14.48 8.78
C MET A 291 0.47 -15.09 9.03
N ILE A 292 1.51 -14.41 8.54
CA ILE A 292 2.90 -14.72 8.81
C ILE A 292 3.46 -13.63 9.71
N SER A 293 3.81 -14.05 10.92
CA SER A 293 4.42 -13.20 11.94
C SER A 293 5.93 -13.40 11.93
N TYR A 294 6.66 -12.31 11.69
CA TYR A 294 8.12 -12.34 11.69
C TYR A 294 8.65 -11.98 13.09
N ALA A 295 9.33 -12.93 13.73
CA ALA A 295 9.86 -12.75 15.07
C ALA A 295 10.81 -11.55 15.17
N ALA A 296 10.76 -10.80 16.26
CA ALA A 296 11.53 -9.56 16.44
C ALA A 296 13.05 -9.72 16.26
N ASN A 297 13.59 -10.93 16.48
CA ASN A 297 15.01 -11.22 16.29
C ASN A 297 15.46 -11.22 14.82
N ARG A 298 14.52 -11.27 13.86
CA ARG A 298 14.80 -11.16 12.41
C ARG A 298 15.15 -9.74 11.98
N ARG A 299 14.79 -8.73 12.78
CA ARG A 299 15.09 -7.31 12.53
C ARG A 299 14.53 -6.79 11.20
N PHE A 300 13.36 -7.27 10.80
CA PHE A 300 12.74 -6.83 9.55
C PHE A 300 12.08 -5.46 9.69
N SER A 301 11.66 -5.05 10.90
CA SER A 301 11.02 -3.74 11.14
C SER A 301 9.88 -3.50 10.13
N HIS A 302 9.55 -2.26 9.82
CA HIS A 302 8.40 -1.87 9.02
C HIS A 302 8.52 -2.15 7.51
N SER A 303 9.74 -2.22 6.97
CA SER A 303 9.95 -2.18 5.51
C SER A 303 10.93 -3.22 4.98
N ASN A 304 11.44 -4.12 5.81
CA ASN A 304 12.46 -5.09 5.41
C ASN A 304 11.98 -6.55 5.41
N ILE A 305 10.67 -6.80 5.32
CA ILE A 305 10.12 -8.16 5.15
C ILE A 305 10.63 -8.80 3.85
N TYR A 306 10.97 -8.01 2.83
CA TYR A 306 11.64 -8.48 1.61
C TYR A 306 12.98 -9.19 1.87
N LEU A 307 13.59 -9.05 3.06
CA LEU A 307 14.81 -9.77 3.45
C LEU A 307 14.53 -11.21 3.89
N ASP A 308 13.28 -11.64 4.03
CA ASP A 308 12.94 -13.04 4.30
C ASP A 308 13.32 -13.92 3.10
N PRO A 309 14.29 -14.84 3.25
CA PRO A 309 14.70 -15.73 2.16
C PRO A 309 13.57 -16.66 1.69
N ASN A 310 12.52 -16.84 2.49
CA ASN A 310 11.36 -17.67 2.15
C ASN A 310 10.16 -16.87 1.62
N LEU A 311 10.26 -15.55 1.46
CA LEU A 311 9.11 -14.71 1.07
C LEU A 311 8.46 -15.21 -0.23
N SER A 312 9.27 -15.52 -1.25
CA SER A 312 8.75 -16.05 -2.52
C SER A 312 7.99 -17.37 -2.35
N ASN A 313 8.42 -18.23 -1.43
CA ASN A 313 7.76 -19.52 -1.17
C ASN A 313 6.45 -19.33 -0.40
N VAL A 314 6.42 -18.39 0.55
CA VAL A 314 5.20 -18.01 1.28
C VAL A 314 4.14 -17.50 0.30
N VAL A 315 4.50 -16.53 -0.55
CA VAL A 315 3.59 -15.93 -1.52
C VAL A 315 3.14 -16.96 -2.56
N ARG A 316 4.06 -17.80 -3.04
CA ARG A 316 3.73 -18.89 -3.98
C ARG A 316 2.79 -19.91 -3.36
N GLY A 317 3.06 -20.36 -2.14
CA GLY A 317 2.20 -21.30 -1.43
C GLY A 317 0.80 -20.74 -1.19
N PHE A 318 0.69 -19.45 -0.85
CA PHE A 318 -0.58 -18.76 -0.72
C PHE A 318 -1.35 -18.72 -2.05
N LEU A 319 -0.75 -18.20 -3.13
CA LEU A 319 -1.43 -18.03 -4.41
C LEU A 319 -1.72 -19.34 -5.16
N GLN A 320 -0.90 -20.39 -4.98
CA GLN A 320 -1.13 -21.69 -5.62
C GLN A 320 -2.38 -22.40 -5.09
N LYS A 321 -2.71 -22.22 -3.81
CA LYS A 321 -3.93 -22.78 -3.20
C LYS A 321 -5.21 -22.20 -3.81
N LEU A 322 -5.13 -21.04 -4.47
CA LEU A 322 -6.27 -20.37 -5.12
C LEU A 322 -6.56 -20.89 -6.54
N ARG A 323 -5.66 -21.70 -7.10
CA ARG A 323 -5.83 -22.34 -8.42
C ARG A 323 -6.45 -23.75 -8.32
N GLN A 324 -6.66 -24.25 -7.11
CA GLN A 324 -7.23 -25.58 -6.82
C GLN A 324 -8.71 -25.45 -6.49
#